data_AF-J0KMS7-F1
#
_entry.id   AF-J0KMS7-F1
#
_cell.length_a   1.000
_cell.length_b   1.000
_cell.length_c   1.000
_cell.angle_alpha   90.00
_cell.angle_beta   90.00
_cell.angle_gamma   90.00
#
_symmetry.space_group_name_H-M   'P 1'
#
loop_
_entity.id
_entity.type
_entity.pdbx_description
1 polymer ?
#
loop_
_entity_poly.entity_id
_entity_poly.type
_entity_poly.pdbx_seq_one_letter_code
_entity_poly.pdbx_strand_id
1 'polypeptide(L)'
;MRDFDFSFNHKACEGCGAKCCVGESGYIFVTIQEMQKISAFLKLELEEFSQKYVKKVGYKFSLLEKDAKELGLACVFLDLETKKCQIYNARPKQCQTFPFWESVKTFSKEQKEAFCQSCPGIIRKTKETKVR
;
A
#
# COMPACT_ATOMS: atom_id res chain seq x y z
N MET A 1 5.51 10.68 -13.58
CA MET A 1 6.28 9.49 -13.16
C MET A 1 7.59 9.44 -13.93
N ARG A 2 8.56 10.34 -13.67
CA ARG A 2 9.76 10.47 -14.52
C ARG A 2 11.10 10.03 -13.91
N ASP A 3 11.15 9.59 -12.64
CA ASP A 3 12.44 9.35 -11.95
C ASP A 3 12.54 8.04 -11.14
N PHE A 4 11.90 6.95 -11.60
CA PHE A 4 12.09 5.63 -10.99
C PHE A 4 12.83 4.68 -11.96
N ASP A 5 13.81 3.95 -11.42
CA ASP A 5 14.61 2.94 -12.12
C ASP A 5 13.89 1.57 -12.25
N PHE A 6 12.61 1.53 -11.90
CA PHE A 6 11.71 0.39 -12.08
C PHE A 6 10.38 0.82 -12.71
N SER A 7 9.63 -0.17 -13.20
CA SER A 7 8.24 -0.07 -13.63
C SER A 7 7.35 -1.01 -12.80
N PHE A 8 6.04 -1.01 -13.04
CA PHE A 8 5.10 -1.87 -12.34
C PHE A 8 4.22 -2.67 -13.30
N ASN A 9 4.18 -3.99 -13.12
CA ASN A 9 3.27 -4.89 -13.82
C ASN A 9 2.03 -5.17 -12.95
N HIS A 10 0.91 -4.54 -13.30
CA HIS A 10 -0.36 -4.68 -12.59
C HIS A 10 -0.92 -6.11 -12.57
N LYS A 11 -0.64 -6.93 -13.59
CA LYS A 11 -1.11 -8.33 -13.65
C LYS A 11 -0.52 -9.19 -12.53
N ALA A 12 0.66 -8.82 -12.02
CA ALA A 12 1.28 -9.53 -10.90
C ALA A 12 0.42 -9.49 -9.62
N CYS A 13 -0.51 -8.52 -9.50
CA CYS A 13 -1.42 -8.45 -8.36
C CYS A 13 -2.43 -9.61 -8.30
N GLU A 14 -2.78 -10.23 -9.43
CA GLU A 14 -3.77 -11.31 -9.49
C GLU A 14 -3.32 -12.55 -8.70
N GLY A 15 -2.01 -12.81 -8.68
CA GLY A 15 -1.41 -13.94 -7.98
C GLY A 15 -0.58 -13.57 -6.75
N CYS A 16 -0.51 -12.29 -6.36
CA CYS A 16 0.39 -11.89 -5.27
C CYS A 16 -0.14 -12.21 -3.87
N GLY A 17 -1.42 -12.57 -3.73
CA GLY A 17 -2.04 -12.89 -2.44
C GLY A 17 -2.21 -11.68 -1.51
N ALA A 18 -2.35 -10.47 -2.07
CA ALA A 18 -2.47 -9.20 -1.33
C ALA A 18 -1.27 -8.84 -0.45
N LYS A 19 -0.04 -9.20 -0.87
CA LYS A 19 1.23 -8.86 -0.19
C LYS A 19 1.39 -7.41 0.25
N CYS A 20 0.80 -6.44 -0.46
CA CYS A 20 0.88 -5.03 -0.07
C CYS A 20 -0.06 -4.64 1.09
N CYS A 21 -0.94 -5.54 1.51
CA CYS A 21 -1.92 -5.34 2.56
C CYS A 21 -1.76 -6.29 3.74
N VAL A 22 -0.79 -7.22 3.71
CA VAL A 22 -0.51 -8.20 4.78
C VAL A 22 0.97 -8.22 5.16
N GLY A 23 1.28 -8.60 6.39
CA GLY A 23 2.66 -8.80 6.86
C GLY A 23 2.85 -8.37 8.31
N GLU A 24 4.03 -7.85 8.62
CA GLU A 24 4.30 -7.22 9.91
C GLU A 24 3.48 -5.94 10.11
N SER A 25 3.37 -5.49 11.37
CA SER A 25 2.64 -4.25 11.69
C SER A 25 3.26 -3.05 10.99
N GLY A 26 2.42 -2.24 10.37
CA GLY A 26 2.79 -1.02 9.67
C GLY A 26 1.73 0.08 9.77
N TYR A 27 1.93 1.12 8.98
CA TYR A 27 1.02 2.26 8.93
C TYR A 27 0.57 2.56 7.51
N ILE A 28 -0.74 2.66 7.33
CA ILE A 28 -1.36 3.23 6.13
C ILE A 28 -1.87 4.59 6.54
N PHE A 29 -1.03 5.60 6.37
CA PHE A 29 -1.35 6.96 6.77
C PHE A 29 -2.44 7.54 5.87
N VAL A 30 -3.38 8.22 6.50
CA VAL A 30 -4.50 8.90 5.85
C VAL A 30 -4.57 10.35 6.33
N THR A 31 -4.87 11.24 5.40
CA THR A 31 -5.25 12.63 5.67
C THR A 31 -6.74 12.71 6.03
N ILE A 32 -7.16 13.81 6.65
CA ILE A 32 -8.59 14.04 6.95
C ILE A 32 -9.43 13.99 5.67
N GLN A 33 -8.92 14.54 4.56
CA GLN A 33 -9.60 14.51 3.27
C GLN A 33 -9.75 13.08 2.71
N GLU A 34 -8.76 12.21 2.93
CA GLU A 34 -8.88 10.80 2.55
C GLU A 34 -9.85 10.06 3.47
N MET A 35 -9.83 10.35 4.77
CA MET A 35 -10.79 9.79 5.72
C MET A 35 -12.23 10.13 5.31
N GLN A 36 -12.51 11.38 4.92
CA GLN A 36 -13.81 11.82 4.40
C GLN A 36 -14.21 11.08 3.12
N LYS A 37 -13.28 10.86 2.20
CA LYS A 37 -13.55 10.11 0.96
C LYS A 37 -13.87 8.65 1.24
N ILE A 38 -13.14 8.02 2.15
CA ILE A 38 -13.37 6.61 2.52
C ILE A 38 -14.68 6.49 3.29
N SER A 39 -14.98 7.37 4.24
CA SER A 39 -16.24 7.34 4.99
C SER A 39 -17.44 7.53 4.07
N ALA A 40 -17.39 8.49 3.14
CA ALA A 40 -18.43 8.69 2.13
C ALA A 40 -18.61 7.46 1.22
N PHE A 41 -17.52 6.81 0.79
CA PHE A 41 -17.58 5.57 0.02
C PHE A 41 -18.28 4.44 0.79
N LEU A 42 -18.02 4.35 2.10
CA LEU A 42 -18.65 3.37 3.00
C LEU A 42 -20.05 3.78 3.47
N LYS A 43 -20.52 4.98 3.11
CA LYS A 43 -21.78 5.58 3.59
C LYS A 43 -21.83 5.67 5.11
N LEU A 44 -20.71 6.05 5.72
CA LEU A 44 -20.56 6.29 7.14
C LEU A 44 -20.28 7.76 7.41
N GLU A 45 -20.74 8.25 8.56
CA GLU A 45 -20.29 9.54 9.08
C GLU A 45 -18.78 9.48 9.38
N LEU A 46 -18.10 10.63 9.24
CA LEU A 46 -16.65 10.71 9.43
C LEU A 46 -16.24 10.28 10.85
N GLU A 47 -17.04 10.66 11.86
CA GLU A 47 -16.80 10.30 13.26
C GLU A 47 -16.86 8.78 13.46
N GLU A 48 -17.92 8.15 12.96
CA GLU A 48 -18.10 6.69 13.03
C GLU A 48 -16.96 5.96 12.31
N PHE A 49 -16.59 6.41 11.10
CA PHE A 49 -15.46 5.87 10.36
C PHE A 49 -14.16 5.97 11.15
N SER A 50 -13.92 7.14 11.76
CA SER A 50 -12.68 7.40 12.51
C SER A 50 -12.57 6.49 13.73
N GLN A 51 -13.67 6.30 14.47
CA GLN A 51 -13.69 5.43 15.64
C GLN A 51 -13.51 3.95 15.26
N LYS A 52 -14.12 3.50 14.16
CA LYS A 52 -14.10 2.09 13.75
C LYS A 52 -12.84 1.66 13.01
N TYR A 53 -12.20 2.55 12.26
CA TYR A 53 -11.20 2.16 11.27
C TYR A 53 -9.87 2.91 11.35
N VAL A 54 -9.72 3.88 12.26
CA VAL A 54 -8.55 4.75 12.31
C VAL A 54 -7.91 4.76 13.71
N LYS A 55 -6.58 4.71 13.75
CA LYS A 55 -5.75 4.99 14.95
C LYS A 55 -4.97 6.29 14.78
N LYS A 56 -4.81 7.04 15.85
CA LYS A 56 -3.88 8.20 15.90
C LYS A 56 -2.46 7.71 16.21
N VAL A 57 -1.49 8.19 15.43
CA VAL A 57 -0.06 7.85 15.57
C VAL A 57 0.73 9.16 15.59
N GLY A 58 1.05 9.64 16.79
CA GLY A 58 1.59 11.00 16.98
C GLY A 58 0.63 12.06 16.42
N TYR A 59 1.09 12.81 15.41
CA TYR A 59 0.31 13.84 14.72
C TYR A 59 -0.44 13.34 13.48
N LYS A 60 -0.33 12.06 13.15
CA LYS A 60 -0.94 11.47 11.94
C LYS A 60 -2.06 10.50 12.30
N PHE A 61 -2.84 10.13 11.28
CA PHE A 61 -3.87 9.09 11.35
C PHE A 61 -3.48 7.92 10.46
N SER A 62 -3.68 6.70 10.93
CA SER A 62 -3.47 5.48 10.17
C SER A 62 -4.70 4.61 10.20
N LEU A 63 -4.97 3.89 9.11
CA LEU A 63 -5.94 2.81 9.13
C LEU A 63 -5.53 1.73 10.14
N LEU A 64 -6.52 1.06 10.73
CA LEU A 64 -6.33 -0.07 11.61
C LEU A 64 -5.86 -1.32 10.86
N GLU A 65 -5.34 -2.26 11.65
CA GLU A 65 -4.91 -3.57 11.23
C GLU A 65 -5.75 -4.63 11.97
N LYS A 66 -5.88 -5.81 11.37
CA LYS A 66 -6.56 -6.98 11.93
C LYS A 66 -5.71 -8.23 11.75
N ASP A 67 -5.94 -9.24 12.57
CA ASP A 67 -5.25 -10.52 12.45
C ASP A 67 -5.54 -11.20 11.09
N ALA A 68 -4.48 -11.67 10.44
CA ALA A 68 -4.49 -12.38 9.17
C ALA A 68 -3.87 -13.79 9.29
N LYS A 69 -3.80 -14.34 10.52
CA LYS A 69 -3.31 -15.68 10.83
C LYS A 69 -1.86 -15.85 10.37
N GLU A 70 -1.58 -16.89 9.60
CA GLU A 70 -0.26 -17.20 9.04
C GLU A 70 0.32 -16.10 8.14
N LEU A 71 -0.49 -15.12 7.73
CA LEU A 71 -0.03 -13.95 6.96
C LEU A 71 0.39 -12.75 7.85
N GLY A 72 0.29 -12.89 9.18
CA GLY A 72 0.57 -11.82 10.14
C GLY A 72 -0.63 -10.90 10.35
N LEU A 73 -0.46 -9.60 10.13
CA LEU A 73 -1.52 -8.60 10.19
C LEU A 73 -1.98 -8.22 8.79
N ALA A 74 -3.22 -7.74 8.68
CA ALA A 74 -3.78 -7.19 7.47
C ALA A 74 -4.38 -5.81 7.70
N CYS A 75 -4.39 -4.96 6.67
CA CYS A 75 -5.24 -3.76 6.67
C CYS A 75 -6.69 -4.14 6.97
N VAL A 76 -7.38 -3.33 7.79
CA VAL A 76 -8.78 -3.57 8.18
C VAL A 76 -9.74 -3.77 6.99
N PHE A 77 -9.46 -3.12 5.85
CA PHE A 77 -10.26 -3.21 4.61
C PHE A 77 -9.84 -4.32 3.64
N LEU A 78 -8.88 -5.17 3.98
CA LEU A 78 -8.59 -6.35 3.17
C LEU A 78 -9.65 -7.42 3.42
N ASP A 79 -10.31 -7.91 2.38
CA ASP A 79 -11.03 -9.16 2.43
C ASP A 79 -10.03 -10.32 2.37
N LEU A 80 -9.99 -11.13 3.44
CA LEU A 80 -9.03 -12.22 3.58
C LEU A 80 -9.38 -13.45 2.73
N GLU A 81 -10.63 -13.60 2.30
CA GLU A 81 -11.07 -14.70 1.45
C GLU A 81 -10.77 -14.38 -0.01
N THR A 82 -11.25 -13.23 -0.48
CA THR A 82 -11.07 -12.82 -1.89
C THR A 82 -9.69 -12.20 -2.16
N LYS A 83 -8.95 -11.85 -1.12
CA LYS A 83 -7.67 -11.13 -1.18
C LYS A 83 -7.78 -9.78 -1.90
N LYS A 84 -8.96 -9.14 -1.84
CA LYS A 84 -9.23 -7.84 -2.48
C LYS A 84 -9.49 -6.76 -1.45
N CYS A 85 -9.11 -5.52 -1.79
CA CYS A 85 -9.40 -4.36 -0.95
C CYS A 85 -10.87 -3.97 -1.11
N GLN A 86 -11.60 -3.89 0.01
CA GLN A 86 -13.02 -3.54 0.02
C GLN A 86 -13.28 -2.07 -0.34
N ILE A 87 -12.27 -1.21 -0.19
CA ILE A 87 -12.33 0.22 -0.53
C ILE A 87 -11.47 0.55 -1.75
N TYR A 88 -11.31 -0.36 -2.72
CA TYR A 88 -10.35 -0.22 -3.82
C TYR A 88 -10.42 1.14 -4.55
N ASN A 89 -11.63 1.65 -4.79
CA ASN A 89 -11.87 2.92 -5.48
C ASN A 89 -11.68 4.17 -4.59
N ALA A 90 -11.65 3.99 -3.27
CA ALA A 90 -11.45 5.04 -2.28
C ALA A 90 -10.09 4.90 -1.55
N ARG A 91 -9.19 4.03 -2.04
CA ARG A 91 -7.88 3.78 -1.41
C ARG A 91 -7.14 5.09 -1.14
N PRO A 92 -6.42 5.21 -0.01
CA PRO A 92 -5.60 6.40 0.23
C PRO A 92 -4.43 6.48 -0.76
N LYS A 93 -3.86 7.67 -0.91
CA LYS A 93 -2.78 7.98 -1.85
C LYS A 93 -1.58 7.08 -1.65
N GLN A 94 -1.24 6.74 -0.40
CA GLN A 94 -0.18 5.77 -0.09
C GLN A 94 -0.43 4.43 -0.81
N CYS A 95 -1.64 3.86 -0.73
CA CYS A 95 -1.98 2.63 -1.42
C CYS A 95 -2.07 2.79 -2.95
N GLN A 96 -2.57 3.93 -3.44
CA GLN A 96 -2.70 4.18 -4.88
C GLN A 96 -1.35 4.35 -5.59
N THR A 97 -0.39 4.95 -4.90
CA THR A 97 0.91 5.32 -5.48
C THR A 97 1.98 4.26 -5.28
N PHE A 98 1.70 3.20 -4.52
CA PHE A 98 2.61 2.06 -4.46
C PHE A 98 2.87 1.52 -5.89
N PRO A 99 4.11 1.18 -6.25
CA PRO A 99 5.37 1.25 -5.49
C PRO A 99 6.16 2.57 -5.63
N PHE A 100 5.59 3.59 -6.25
CA PHE A 100 6.22 4.86 -6.64
C PHE A 100 6.16 5.94 -5.55
N TRP A 101 6.48 5.60 -4.31
CA TRP A 101 6.56 6.59 -3.24
C TRP A 101 7.82 7.45 -3.36
N GLU A 102 7.71 8.75 -3.10
CA GLU A 102 8.87 9.67 -3.15
C GLU A 102 9.98 9.27 -2.18
N SER A 103 9.64 8.67 -1.03
CA SER A 103 10.62 8.14 -0.06
C SER A 103 11.51 7.03 -0.62
N VAL A 104 11.05 6.29 -1.64
CA VAL A 104 11.87 5.25 -2.28
C VAL A 104 13.07 5.86 -3.01
N LYS A 105 13.00 7.14 -3.42
CA LYS A 105 14.13 7.82 -4.10
C LYS A 105 15.34 7.96 -3.18
N THR A 106 15.11 8.13 -1.89
CA THR A 106 16.17 8.31 -0.87
C THR A 106 16.71 7.00 -0.31
N PHE A 107 16.21 5.84 -0.75
CA PHE A 107 16.72 4.54 -0.34
C PHE A 107 18.16 4.32 -0.82
N SER A 108 18.96 3.63 -0.01
CA SER A 108 20.24 3.05 -0.41
C SER A 108 20.05 2.04 -1.55
N LYS A 109 21.15 1.60 -2.16
CA LYS A 109 21.10 0.59 -3.23
C LYS A 109 20.48 -0.73 -2.73
N GLU A 110 20.87 -1.15 -1.55
CA GLU A 110 20.44 -2.38 -0.88
C GLU A 110 18.96 -2.29 -0.49
N GLN A 111 18.52 -1.15 0.06
CA GLN A 111 17.12 -0.89 0.37
C GLN A 111 16.24 -0.91 -0.89
N LYS A 112 16.71 -0.31 -1.99
CA LYS A 112 15.98 -0.36 -3.28
C LYS A 112 15.88 -1.78 -3.81
N GLU A 113 16.95 -2.56 -3.69
CA GLU A 113 16.98 -3.95 -4.13
C GLU A 113 16.00 -4.82 -3.33
N ALA A 114 16.04 -4.76 -2.00
CA ALA A 114 15.10 -5.44 -1.13
C ALA A 114 13.65 -5.00 -1.39
N PHE A 115 13.41 -3.70 -1.58
CA PHE A 115 12.09 -3.17 -1.92
C PHE A 115 11.57 -3.71 -3.25
N CYS A 116 12.40 -3.73 -4.30
CA CYS A 116 12.02 -4.31 -5.59
C CYS A 116 11.71 -5.81 -5.49
N GLN A 117 12.45 -6.56 -4.66
CA GLN A 117 12.22 -7.99 -4.44
C GLN A 117 10.97 -8.28 -3.59
N SER A 118 10.52 -7.31 -2.79
CA SER A 118 9.34 -7.49 -1.92
C SER A 118 8.03 -7.67 -2.69
N CYS A 119 7.97 -7.21 -3.94
CA CYS A 119 6.75 -7.26 -4.75
C CYS A 119 7.05 -7.79 -6.17
N PRO A 120 6.37 -8.88 -6.61
CA PRO A 120 6.59 -9.45 -7.94
C PRO A 120 6.16 -8.51 -9.08
N GLY A 121 5.40 -7.46 -8.78
CA GLY A 121 5.00 -6.45 -9.76
C GLY A 121 6.09 -5.42 -10.06
N ILE A 122 7.11 -5.27 -9.22
CA ILE A 122 8.17 -4.28 -9.43
C ILE A 122 9.21 -4.86 -10.40
N ILE A 123 9.35 -4.24 -11.56
CA ILE A 123 10.29 -4.68 -12.61
C ILE A 123 11.41 -3.65 -12.72
N ARG A 124 12.64 -4.02 -12.37
CA ARG A 124 13.81 -3.14 -12.55
C ARG A 124 14.09 -2.94 -14.03
N LYS A 125 14.40 -1.70 -14.40
CA LYS A 125 14.92 -1.40 -15.74
C LYS A 125 16.38 -1.84 -15.75
N THR A 126 16.68 -2.96 -16.40
CA THR A 126 18.06 -3.30 -16.73
C THR A 126 18.59 -2.19 -17.64
N LYS A 127 19.70 -1.55 -17.25
CA LYS A 127 20.43 -0.72 -18.22
C LYS A 127 20.89 -1.70 -19.31
N GLU A 128 20.35 -1.58 -20.51
CA GLU A 128 20.97 -2.20 -21.67
C GLU A 128 22.41 -1.72 -21.72
N THR A 129 23.35 -2.63 -21.43
CA THR A 129 24.73 -2.44 -21.79
C THR A 129 24.74 -2.32 -23.31
N LYS A 130 24.78 -1.09 -23.83
CA LYS A 130 25.21 -0.86 -25.22
C LYS A 130 26.63 -1.40 -25.31
N VAL A 131 26.77 -2.66 -25.68
CA VAL A 131 28.01 -3.23 -26.17
C VAL A 131 28.31 -2.43 -27.44
N ARG A 132 29.36 -1.63 -27.34
CA ARG A 132 29.87 -0.80 -28.43
C ARG A 132 30.94 -1.59 -29.17
#